data_AF-A0A7S2UNS6-F1
#
_entry.id   AF-A0A7S2UNS6-F1
#
_cell.length_a   1.000
_cell.length_b   1.000
_cell.length_c   1.000
_cell.angle_alpha   90.00
_cell.angle_beta   90.00
_cell.angle_gamma   90.00
#
_symmetry.space_group_name_H-M   'P 1'
#
loop_
_entity.id
_entity.type
_entity.pdbx_description
1 polymer ?
#
loop_
_entity_poly.entity_id
_entity_poly.type
_entity_poly.pdbx_seq_one_letter_code
_entity_poly.pdbx_strand_id
1 'polypeptide(L)'
;MFPQDPMAQSRSVGQSTSEKEDRRQPEKDDKIAGDKDDARERDSDAREEVVDQRSSHKLWLTVMDRIDPRTCLRGTSGTKMEPELVETVPVILQQIEDELQRVEALKQLYRLTDRSHKHNRVPIVCTTKWNVLLSLIHCLRVDVLGASDDRRLACLALNNLSIPFENKAVMILGSEATNLLCALLSVIQSGHPESYLCCICLMNLTFLEDAVQPVLYFSPSSYNLRASGGPLDNPFSLLRTIETMLRMYSPFILSKVVSVEGEAVRWATGLIRNAVKKEKNASLIAKTEIPALVVGNIRNSPHPVGAWTRDSLEDLSLLVMCSMSRFSDSKKVLNAVGACEAVERVIGLGGIHDFRATVIQSSLQEADDNSLRLLPTGDAHDSYHV
;
A
#
# COMPACT_ATOMS: atom_id res chain seq x y z
N MET A 1 -56.32 11.25 -27.29
CA MET A 1 -57.13 10.52 -28.27
C MET A 1 -56.38 9.23 -28.60
N PHE A 2 -56.78 8.12 -27.97
CA PHE A 2 -56.42 6.75 -28.39
C PHE A 2 -57.26 6.38 -29.62
N PRO A 3 -56.79 5.45 -30.48
CA PRO A 3 -57.22 4.04 -30.36
C PRO A 3 -56.03 3.06 -30.54
N GLN A 4 -55.88 2.02 -29.72
CA GLN A 4 -56.53 0.70 -29.76
C GLN A 4 -56.12 -0.21 -30.94
N ASP A 5 -55.34 -1.24 -30.61
CA ASP A 5 -55.23 -2.61 -31.20
C ASP A 5 -56.62 -3.25 -31.45
N PRO A 6 -56.82 -4.40 -32.18
CA PRO A 6 -55.91 -5.58 -32.28
C PRO A 6 -55.96 -6.38 -33.61
N MET A 7 -55.15 -7.45 -33.75
CA MET A 7 -55.64 -8.80 -34.13
C MET A 7 -54.50 -9.84 -34.23
N ALA A 8 -54.70 -10.94 -33.50
CA ALA A 8 -53.94 -12.18 -33.56
C ALA A 8 -54.41 -13.07 -34.71
N GLN A 9 -53.50 -13.79 -35.36
CA GLN A 9 -53.79 -15.09 -35.97
C GLN A 9 -52.63 -16.07 -35.79
N SER A 10 -53.02 -17.27 -35.39
CA SER A 10 -52.26 -18.49 -35.14
C SER A 10 -52.09 -19.33 -36.42
N ARG A 11 -50.99 -20.09 -36.49
CA ARG A 11 -50.78 -21.39 -37.18
C ARG A 11 -49.28 -21.76 -37.05
N SER A 12 -48.88 -22.66 -36.17
CA SER A 12 -48.90 -24.14 -36.22
C SER A 12 -47.83 -24.75 -37.14
N VAL A 13 -46.91 -25.50 -36.51
CA VAL A 13 -46.23 -26.75 -36.95
C VAL A 13 -45.42 -26.63 -38.26
N GLY A 14 -44.12 -26.92 -38.34
CA GLY A 14 -43.18 -27.65 -37.51
C GLY A 14 -42.17 -28.28 -38.49
N GLN A 15 -40.87 -28.21 -38.23
CA GLN A 15 -39.92 -29.20 -38.75
C GLN A 15 -38.56 -29.07 -38.06
N SER A 16 -38.18 -30.22 -37.51
CA SER A 16 -36.90 -30.60 -36.92
C SER A 16 -35.71 -30.39 -37.86
N THR A 17 -34.64 -29.77 -37.34
CA THR A 17 -33.29 -30.08 -37.82
C THR A 17 -32.36 -30.27 -36.63
N SER A 18 -31.78 -31.46 -36.65
CA SER A 18 -30.82 -32.08 -35.75
C SER A 18 -29.66 -31.21 -35.27
N GLU A 19 -29.44 -31.32 -33.97
CA GLU A 19 -28.17 -31.32 -33.23
C GLU A 19 -26.91 -31.62 -34.08
N LYS A 20 -25.98 -30.66 -34.07
CA LYS A 20 -24.54 -30.94 -34.08
C LYS A 20 -23.91 -30.12 -32.96
N GLU A 21 -23.75 -30.79 -31.83
CA GLU A 21 -23.15 -30.29 -30.61
C GLU A 21 -21.62 -30.33 -30.76
N ASP A 22 -21.04 -29.20 -31.16
CA ASP A 22 -19.59 -29.03 -31.34
C ASP A 22 -18.97 -28.76 -29.96
N ARG A 23 -18.43 -29.81 -29.33
CA ARG A 23 -17.71 -29.76 -28.06
C ARG A 23 -16.40 -28.99 -28.23
N ARG A 24 -16.45 -27.66 -28.03
CA ARG A 24 -15.24 -26.86 -27.75
C ARG A 24 -14.77 -27.16 -26.32
N GLN A 25 -13.57 -27.70 -26.22
CA GLN A 25 -12.83 -27.84 -24.97
C GLN A 25 -12.57 -26.44 -24.39
N PRO A 26 -12.76 -26.22 -23.08
CA PRO A 26 -12.33 -24.99 -22.45
C PRO A 26 -10.79 -24.98 -22.39
N GLU A 27 -10.20 -23.92 -22.95
CA GLU A 27 -8.81 -23.56 -22.74
C GLU A 27 -8.51 -23.50 -21.23
N LYS A 28 -7.38 -24.08 -20.84
CA LYS A 28 -6.91 -24.04 -19.47
C LYS A 28 -6.47 -22.61 -19.17
N ASP A 29 -7.24 -21.93 -18.32
CA ASP A 29 -6.81 -20.69 -17.69
C ASP A 29 -5.51 -20.93 -16.91
N ASP A 30 -4.46 -20.21 -17.29
CA ASP A 30 -3.21 -20.09 -16.53
C ASP A 30 -3.52 -19.51 -15.16
N LYS A 31 -3.62 -20.39 -14.16
CA LYS A 31 -3.64 -20.02 -12.75
C LYS A 31 -2.30 -19.36 -12.41
N ILE A 32 -2.31 -18.03 -12.28
CA ILE A 32 -1.25 -17.27 -11.62
C ILE A 32 -1.10 -17.86 -10.19
N ALA A 33 -0.03 -18.60 -9.98
CA ALA A 33 0.28 -19.26 -8.72
C ALA A 33 0.59 -18.22 -7.64
N GLY A 34 -0.40 -17.91 -6.81
CA GLY A 34 -0.28 -17.04 -5.65
C GLY A 34 0.54 -17.67 -4.50
N ASP A 35 1.58 -16.94 -4.10
CA ASP A 35 1.60 -16.24 -2.81
C ASP A 35 1.83 -17.06 -1.52
N LYS A 36 2.98 -17.74 -1.39
CA LYS A 36 3.46 -18.26 -0.08
C LYS A 36 4.91 -17.95 0.28
N ASP A 37 5.81 -17.83 -0.69
CA ASP A 37 7.23 -17.61 -0.37
C ASP A 37 7.60 -16.12 -0.27
N ASP A 38 6.94 -15.23 -1.02
CA ASP A 38 7.20 -13.78 -0.95
C ASP A 38 6.72 -13.19 0.39
N ALA A 39 5.66 -13.75 0.98
CA ALA A 39 5.21 -13.41 2.34
C ALA A 39 6.24 -13.80 3.42
N ARG A 40 7.02 -14.87 3.20
CA ARG A 40 8.07 -15.32 4.14
C ARG A 40 9.31 -14.42 4.11
N GLU A 41 9.65 -13.86 2.95
CA GLU A 41 10.76 -12.90 2.81
C GLU A 41 10.38 -11.55 3.43
N ARG A 42 9.09 -11.16 3.40
CA ARG A 42 8.58 -10.01 4.16
C ARG A 42 8.51 -10.25 5.68
N ASP A 43 8.52 -11.51 6.13
CA ASP A 43 8.38 -11.90 7.55
C ASP A 43 9.69 -11.88 8.33
N SER A 44 10.84 -12.11 7.69
CA SER A 44 12.14 -12.08 8.39
C SER A 44 12.45 -10.71 8.98
N ASP A 45 11.91 -9.65 8.39
CA ASP A 45 12.25 -8.26 8.70
C ASP A 45 11.29 -7.63 9.73
N ALA A 46 10.21 -8.33 10.11
CA ALA A 46 9.14 -7.79 10.96
C ALA A 46 9.20 -8.23 12.44
N ARG A 47 10.23 -8.95 12.88
CA ARG A 47 10.39 -9.34 14.30
C ARG A 47 10.88 -8.16 15.13
N GLU A 48 10.03 -7.66 16.02
CA GLU A 48 10.35 -6.60 17.00
C GLU A 48 11.42 -7.09 18.01
N GLU A 49 12.63 -6.50 17.94
CA GLU A 49 13.56 -6.45 19.07
C GLU A 49 13.38 -5.12 19.82
N VAL A 50 13.24 -5.20 21.14
CA VAL A 50 13.22 -4.04 22.03
C VAL A 50 14.64 -3.47 22.11
N VAL A 51 14.95 -2.42 21.33
CA VAL A 51 16.29 -1.83 21.25
C VAL A 51 16.41 -0.56 22.10
N ASP A 52 17.43 -0.53 22.95
CA ASP A 52 17.84 0.58 23.81
C ASP A 52 18.30 1.82 22.99
N GLN A 53 17.69 2.98 23.25
CA GLN A 53 17.82 4.21 22.46
C GLN A 53 19.24 4.79 22.41
N ARG A 54 20.12 4.47 23.36
CA ARG A 54 21.53 4.93 23.35
C ARG A 54 22.44 4.15 22.40
N SER A 55 22.00 2.96 21.95
CA SER A 55 22.71 2.17 20.91
C SER A 55 22.40 2.64 19.48
N SER A 56 21.31 3.41 19.31
CA SER A 56 20.74 3.75 18.01
C SER A 56 21.64 4.66 17.16
N HIS A 57 22.35 5.63 17.73
CA HIS A 57 23.21 6.52 16.93
C HIS A 57 24.47 5.82 16.39
N LYS A 58 25.07 4.92 17.18
CA LYS A 58 26.24 4.13 16.77
C LYS A 58 25.84 3.02 15.79
N LEU A 59 24.66 2.43 15.97
CA LEU A 59 24.05 1.53 15.01
C LEU A 59 23.72 2.25 13.70
N TRP A 60 23.20 3.48 13.75
CA TRP A 60 22.87 4.28 12.57
C TRP A 60 24.13 4.69 11.79
N LEU A 61 25.20 5.10 12.46
CA LEU A 61 26.49 5.33 11.80
C LEU A 61 27.06 4.02 11.21
N THR A 62 26.90 2.89 11.89
CA THR A 62 27.30 1.57 11.36
C THR A 62 26.43 1.14 10.17
N VAL A 63 25.14 1.47 10.19
CA VAL A 63 24.18 1.21 9.12
C VAL A 63 24.47 2.13 7.94
N MET A 64 24.78 3.41 8.14
CA MET A 64 25.19 4.30 7.04
C MET A 64 26.56 3.97 6.46
N ASP A 65 27.51 3.56 7.30
CA ASP A 65 28.81 3.07 6.85
C ASP A 65 28.65 1.75 6.07
N ARG A 66 27.61 0.95 6.38
CA ARG A 66 27.19 -0.22 5.60
C ARG A 66 26.35 0.14 4.37
N ILE A 67 25.53 1.19 4.40
CA ILE A 67 24.69 1.66 3.28
C ILE A 67 25.51 2.44 2.25
N ASP A 68 26.76 2.84 2.52
CA ASP A 68 27.71 3.12 1.44
C ASP A 68 27.67 1.90 0.49
N PRO A 69 27.22 2.04 -0.77
CA PRO A 69 27.12 0.93 -1.71
C PRO A 69 28.44 0.17 -1.82
N ARG A 70 29.57 0.86 -1.59
CA ARG A 70 30.91 0.28 -1.59
C ARG A 70 31.15 -0.65 -0.41
N THR A 71 30.48 -0.46 0.72
CA THR A 71 30.67 -1.25 1.95
C THR A 71 29.71 -2.42 2.04
N CYS A 72 28.45 -2.27 1.57
CA CYS A 72 27.56 -3.41 1.27
C CYS A 72 28.26 -4.42 0.35
N LEU A 73 28.99 -3.92 -0.65
CA LEU A 73 29.75 -4.75 -1.61
C LEU A 73 31.11 -5.25 -1.10
N ARG A 74 31.66 -4.68 0.00
CA ARG A 74 32.94 -5.13 0.59
C ARG A 74 32.83 -6.42 1.40
N GLY A 75 31.63 -6.74 1.91
CA GLY A 75 31.35 -8.01 2.60
C GLY A 75 30.85 -9.12 1.66
N THR A 76 30.28 -8.75 0.51
CA THR A 76 29.89 -9.69 -0.55
C THR A 76 30.97 -9.74 -1.63
N SER A 77 32.15 -10.24 -1.28
CA SER A 77 33.19 -10.64 -2.26
C SER A 77 32.76 -11.84 -3.14
N GLY A 78 31.45 -12.05 -3.34
CA GLY A 78 30.89 -13.29 -3.90
C GLY A 78 29.52 -13.20 -4.56
N THR A 79 28.80 -12.08 -4.57
CA THR A 79 27.73 -11.92 -5.57
C THR A 79 28.39 -11.52 -6.88
N LYS A 80 28.95 -12.51 -7.57
CA LYS A 80 29.34 -12.35 -8.97
C LYS A 80 28.09 -11.87 -9.70
N MET A 81 28.09 -10.58 -10.05
CA MET A 81 27.13 -10.04 -10.99
C MET A 81 27.20 -10.93 -12.22
N GLU A 82 26.07 -11.52 -12.60
CA GLU A 82 26.03 -12.37 -13.78
C GLU A 82 26.59 -11.54 -14.94
N PRO A 83 27.59 -12.05 -15.69
CA PRO A 83 28.19 -11.32 -16.81
C PRO A 83 27.12 -10.79 -17.78
N GLU A 84 26.04 -11.55 -17.92
CA GLU A 84 24.86 -11.21 -18.71
C GLU A 84 24.19 -9.91 -18.27
N LEU A 85 24.11 -9.58 -16.97
CA LEU A 85 23.53 -8.31 -16.51
C LEU A 85 24.37 -7.11 -16.95
N VAL A 86 25.69 -7.24 -16.96
CA VAL A 86 26.62 -6.16 -17.32
C VAL A 86 26.40 -5.70 -18.76
N GLU A 87 26.12 -6.64 -19.64
CA GLU A 87 25.89 -6.39 -21.06
C GLU A 87 24.42 -6.05 -21.34
N THR A 88 23.48 -6.71 -20.66
CA THR A 88 22.05 -6.63 -20.97
C THR A 88 21.39 -5.37 -20.42
N VAL A 89 21.66 -4.98 -19.17
CA VAL A 89 20.95 -3.85 -18.53
C VAL A 89 21.18 -2.52 -19.27
N PRO A 90 22.42 -2.14 -19.67
CA PRO A 90 22.64 -0.91 -20.45
C PRO A 90 21.85 -0.87 -21.76
N VAL A 91 21.79 -2.00 -22.48
CA VAL A 91 21.03 -2.11 -23.73
C VAL A 91 19.55 -1.90 -23.47
N ILE A 92 18.99 -2.57 -22.46
CA ILE A 92 17.59 -2.38 -22.07
C ILE A 92 17.30 -0.91 -21.74
N LEU A 93 18.17 -0.25 -20.96
CA LEU A 93 17.95 1.16 -20.59
C LEU A 93 18.00 2.10 -21.80
N GLN A 94 18.90 1.86 -22.75
CA GLN A 94 18.93 2.60 -24.01
C GLN A 94 17.64 2.38 -24.82
N GLN A 95 17.12 1.15 -24.85
CA GLN A 95 15.88 0.83 -25.56
C GLN A 95 14.63 1.39 -24.88
N ILE A 96 14.65 1.62 -23.56
CA ILE A 96 13.55 2.30 -22.85
C ILE A 96 13.40 3.76 -23.33
N GLU A 97 14.49 4.41 -23.73
CA GLU A 97 14.47 5.77 -24.25
C GLU A 97 13.85 5.85 -25.66
N ASP A 98 13.89 4.75 -26.42
CA ASP A 98 13.25 4.64 -27.75
C ASP A 98 11.77 4.24 -27.62
N GLU A 99 10.86 5.15 -27.98
CA GLU A 99 9.41 4.93 -27.94
C GLU A 99 8.95 3.65 -28.66
N LEU A 100 9.62 3.25 -29.75
CA LEU A 100 9.26 2.05 -30.52
C LEU A 100 9.72 0.76 -29.85
N GLN A 101 10.72 0.81 -28.97
CA GLN A 101 11.31 -0.36 -28.32
C GLN A 101 10.97 -0.45 -26.82
N ARG A 102 10.48 0.64 -26.24
CA ARG A 102 10.27 0.79 -24.80
C ARG A 102 9.45 -0.32 -24.17
N VAL A 103 8.31 -0.69 -24.77
CA VAL A 103 7.45 -1.75 -24.23
C VAL A 103 8.20 -3.08 -24.12
N GLU A 104 8.96 -3.47 -25.15
CA GLU A 104 9.69 -4.74 -25.12
C GLU A 104 10.88 -4.67 -24.16
N ALA A 105 11.58 -3.53 -24.10
CA ALA A 105 12.65 -3.31 -23.14
C ALA A 105 12.14 -3.37 -21.69
N LEU A 106 10.99 -2.77 -21.39
CA LEU A 106 10.34 -2.86 -20.09
C LEU A 106 9.90 -4.28 -19.74
N LYS A 107 9.41 -5.07 -20.72
CA LYS A 107 9.12 -6.50 -20.52
C LYS A 107 10.39 -7.28 -20.17
N GLN A 108 11.50 -7.02 -20.86
CA GLN A 108 12.79 -7.65 -20.55
C GLN A 108 13.27 -7.27 -19.15
N LEU A 109 13.21 -5.98 -18.78
CA LEU A 109 13.56 -5.52 -17.44
C LEU A 109 12.68 -6.17 -16.35
N TYR A 110 11.38 -6.27 -16.60
CA TYR A 110 10.45 -6.95 -15.70
C TYR A 110 10.83 -8.43 -15.52
N ARG A 111 11.10 -9.16 -16.61
CA ARG A 111 11.55 -10.57 -16.56
C ARG A 111 12.86 -10.72 -15.77
N LEU A 112 13.83 -9.82 -15.97
CA LEU A 112 15.09 -9.82 -15.24
C LEU A 112 14.94 -9.56 -13.74
N THR A 113 13.79 -9.05 -13.29
CA THR A 113 13.52 -8.73 -11.89
C THR A 113 12.42 -9.59 -11.28
N ASP A 114 11.85 -10.52 -12.04
CA ASP A 114 10.74 -11.36 -11.61
C ASP A 114 11.13 -12.31 -10.47
N ARG A 115 10.22 -13.22 -10.10
CA ARG A 115 10.47 -14.15 -9.00
C ARG A 115 11.58 -15.17 -9.33
N SER A 116 11.69 -15.57 -10.59
CA SER A 116 12.71 -16.52 -11.06
C SER A 116 14.11 -15.89 -11.06
N HIS A 117 14.19 -14.57 -11.19
CA HIS A 117 15.44 -13.81 -11.26
C HIS A 117 15.62 -12.85 -10.07
N LYS A 118 15.10 -13.22 -8.90
CA LYS A 118 15.10 -12.32 -7.73
C LYS A 118 16.52 -11.91 -7.27
N HIS A 119 17.54 -12.71 -7.55
CA HIS A 119 18.94 -12.40 -7.25
C HIS A 119 19.48 -11.20 -8.04
N ASN A 120 18.84 -10.83 -9.15
CA ASN A 120 19.24 -9.69 -9.97
C ASN A 120 18.75 -8.34 -9.41
N ARG A 121 17.74 -8.34 -8.52
CA ARG A 121 17.08 -7.11 -8.05
C ARG A 121 18.05 -6.16 -7.35
N VAL A 122 18.89 -6.69 -6.45
CA VAL A 122 19.87 -5.88 -5.71
C VAL A 122 20.94 -5.27 -6.62
N PRO A 123 21.67 -6.05 -7.46
CA PRO A 123 22.69 -5.47 -8.33
C PRO A 123 22.13 -4.47 -9.35
N ILE A 124 20.89 -4.64 -9.82
CA ILE A 124 20.24 -3.70 -10.75
C ILE A 124 20.11 -2.29 -10.16
N VAL A 125 19.90 -2.15 -8.84
CA VAL A 125 19.72 -0.84 -8.18
C VAL A 125 20.98 -0.38 -7.45
N CYS A 126 21.55 -1.23 -6.60
CA CYS A 126 22.60 -0.83 -5.66
C CYS A 126 23.98 -0.64 -6.30
N THR A 127 24.20 -1.10 -7.51
CA THR A 127 25.53 -0.96 -8.14
C THR A 127 25.83 0.45 -8.60
N THR A 128 24.81 1.32 -8.69
CA THR A 128 24.86 2.72 -9.16
C THR A 128 25.47 2.93 -10.54
N LYS A 129 25.88 1.85 -11.23
CA LYS A 129 26.38 1.84 -12.60
C LYS A 129 25.31 2.19 -13.62
N TRP A 130 24.06 1.87 -13.29
CA TRP A 130 22.91 2.05 -14.17
C TRP A 130 21.87 2.90 -13.45
N ASN A 131 21.33 3.91 -14.13
CA ASN A 131 20.27 4.73 -13.57
C ASN A 131 18.88 4.16 -13.91
N VAL A 132 18.65 2.92 -13.51
CA VAL A 132 17.40 2.19 -13.78
C VAL A 132 16.20 2.92 -13.20
N LEU A 133 16.37 3.53 -12.01
CA LEU A 133 15.30 4.28 -11.36
C LEU A 133 14.87 5.49 -12.20
N LEU A 134 15.80 6.28 -12.75
CA LEU A 134 15.45 7.42 -13.58
C LEU A 134 14.69 7.01 -14.85
N SER A 135 15.11 5.92 -15.52
CA SER A 135 14.41 5.39 -16.70
C SER A 135 12.98 4.92 -16.36
N LEU A 136 12.81 4.24 -15.22
CA LEU A 136 11.48 3.80 -14.75
C LEU A 136 10.61 4.99 -14.33
N ILE A 137 11.18 5.99 -13.63
CA ILE A 137 10.50 7.24 -13.26
C ILE A 137 10.00 7.96 -14.51
N HIS A 138 10.81 8.03 -15.56
CA HIS A 138 10.39 8.62 -16.84
C HIS A 138 9.16 7.93 -17.41
N CYS A 139 9.10 6.60 -17.36
CA CYS A 139 7.95 5.82 -17.84
C CYS A 139 6.67 6.01 -16.99
N LEU A 140 6.79 6.48 -15.74
CA LEU A 140 5.65 6.78 -14.87
C LEU A 140 5.04 8.16 -15.10
N ARG A 141 5.76 9.07 -15.75
CA ARG A 141 5.33 10.47 -15.90
C ARG A 141 4.07 10.57 -16.75
N VAL A 142 3.00 11.08 -16.15
CA VAL A 142 1.68 11.24 -16.79
C VAL A 142 1.73 12.35 -17.85
N ASP A 143 2.60 13.34 -17.68
CA ASP A 143 2.81 14.47 -18.57
C ASP A 143 3.69 14.16 -19.78
N VAL A 144 4.50 13.10 -19.70
CA VAL A 144 5.55 12.80 -20.66
C VAL A 144 5.51 11.31 -21.01
N LEU A 145 4.93 11.00 -22.17
CA LEU A 145 5.25 9.81 -22.99
C LEU A 145 4.79 8.41 -22.52
N GLY A 146 4.23 8.20 -21.33
CA GLY A 146 3.82 6.85 -20.91
C GLY A 146 2.53 6.37 -21.57
N ALA A 147 2.59 5.42 -22.50
CA ALA A 147 1.42 4.60 -22.84
C ALA A 147 0.98 3.81 -21.59
N SER A 148 -0.29 3.35 -21.54
CA SER A 148 -0.77 2.58 -20.38
C SER A 148 0.09 1.36 -20.08
N ASP A 149 0.56 0.68 -21.13
CA ASP A 149 1.41 -0.51 -21.01
C ASP A 149 2.80 -0.18 -20.45
N ASP A 150 3.39 0.95 -20.84
CA ASP A 150 4.68 1.41 -20.33
C ASP A 150 4.62 1.63 -18.82
N ARG A 151 3.61 2.39 -18.35
CA ARG A 151 3.40 2.65 -16.93
C ARG A 151 3.22 1.35 -16.16
N ARG A 152 2.39 0.44 -16.67
CA ARG A 152 2.11 -0.83 -16.01
C ARG A 152 3.38 -1.66 -15.84
N LEU A 153 4.17 -1.83 -16.90
CA LEU A 153 5.41 -2.60 -16.84
C LEU A 153 6.47 -1.92 -15.95
N ALA A 154 6.57 -0.59 -15.99
CA ALA A 154 7.47 0.15 -15.12
C ALA A 154 7.09 -0.01 -13.64
N CYS A 155 5.80 0.09 -13.31
CA CYS A 155 5.28 -0.18 -11.97
C CYS A 155 5.55 -1.61 -11.51
N LEU A 156 5.41 -2.61 -12.38
CA LEU A 156 5.71 -4.01 -12.07
C LEU A 156 7.20 -4.23 -11.78
N ALA A 157 8.09 -3.64 -12.59
CA ALA A 157 9.53 -3.68 -12.34
C ALA A 157 9.89 -2.97 -11.03
N LEU A 158 9.34 -1.77 -10.78
CA LEU A 158 9.54 -1.05 -9.52
C LEU A 158 9.05 -1.84 -8.31
N ASN A 159 7.91 -2.52 -8.41
CA ASN A 159 7.41 -3.38 -7.34
C ASN A 159 8.45 -4.46 -7.00
N ASN A 160 8.95 -5.19 -7.99
CA ASN A 160 9.98 -6.20 -7.78
C ASN A 160 11.25 -5.61 -7.16
N LEU A 161 11.72 -4.48 -7.68
CA LEU A 161 12.93 -3.81 -7.22
C LEU A 161 12.77 -3.21 -5.82
N SER A 162 11.55 -2.88 -5.39
CA SER A 162 11.27 -2.35 -4.05
C SER A 162 11.25 -3.43 -2.96
N ILE A 163 11.32 -4.73 -3.30
CA ILE A 163 11.25 -5.83 -2.33
C ILE A 163 12.52 -5.95 -1.47
N PRO A 164 13.75 -6.05 -2.03
CA PRO A 164 14.97 -6.22 -1.22
C PRO A 164 15.23 -5.03 -0.31
N PHE A 165 15.72 -5.29 0.90
CA PHE A 165 15.98 -4.25 1.91
C PHE A 165 16.98 -3.19 1.43
N GLU A 166 18.04 -3.61 0.77
CA GLU A 166 19.11 -2.75 0.24
C GLU A 166 18.57 -1.77 -0.81
N ASN A 167 17.69 -2.25 -1.69
CA ASN A 167 17.08 -1.42 -2.70
C ASN A 167 16.16 -0.36 -2.11
N LYS A 168 15.43 -0.68 -1.02
CA LYS A 168 14.56 0.31 -0.36
C LYS A 168 15.34 1.56 0.02
N ALA A 169 16.51 1.37 0.67
CA ALA A 169 17.37 2.48 1.08
C ALA A 169 17.81 3.34 -0.11
N VAL A 170 18.28 2.72 -1.20
CA VAL A 170 18.69 3.46 -2.41
C VAL A 170 17.51 4.18 -3.06
N MET A 171 16.34 3.53 -3.14
CA MET A 171 15.16 4.09 -3.80
C MET A 171 14.55 5.26 -3.04
N ILE A 172 14.55 5.25 -1.69
CA ILE A 172 13.82 6.23 -0.88
C ILE A 172 14.69 7.19 -0.09
N LEU A 173 15.98 6.87 0.11
CA LEU A 173 16.95 7.73 0.77
C LEU A 173 18.06 8.20 -0.19
N GLY A 174 18.09 7.68 -1.43
CA GLY A 174 19.05 8.07 -2.46
C GLY A 174 18.66 9.35 -3.22
N SER A 175 19.48 9.70 -4.22
CA SER A 175 19.35 10.94 -4.98
C SER A 175 18.03 11.06 -5.76
N GLU A 176 17.47 9.93 -6.19
CA GLU A 176 16.23 9.88 -6.99
C GLU A 176 14.96 9.78 -6.14
N ALA A 177 15.05 9.77 -4.80
CA ALA A 177 13.92 9.53 -3.91
C ALA A 177 12.76 10.52 -4.15
N THR A 178 13.07 11.81 -4.26
CA THR A 178 12.07 12.85 -4.52
C THR A 178 11.39 12.66 -5.89
N ASN A 179 12.17 12.32 -6.92
CA ASN A 179 11.65 12.10 -8.27
C ASN A 179 10.75 10.85 -8.31
N LEU A 180 11.16 9.79 -7.63
CA LEU A 180 10.38 8.57 -7.49
C LEU A 180 9.05 8.84 -6.77
N LEU A 181 9.10 9.54 -5.63
CA LEU A 181 7.89 9.89 -4.88
C LEU A 181 6.96 10.78 -5.68
N CYS A 182 7.47 11.79 -6.39
CA CYS A 182 6.68 12.62 -7.31
C CYS A 182 5.97 11.78 -8.38
N ALA A 183 6.69 10.84 -9.00
CA ALA A 183 6.15 10.03 -10.09
C ALA A 183 5.12 8.99 -9.60
N LEU A 184 5.37 8.32 -8.47
CA LEU A 184 4.39 7.42 -7.87
C LEU A 184 3.13 8.19 -7.44
N LEU A 185 3.31 9.36 -6.84
CA LEU A 185 2.22 10.22 -6.40
C LEU A 185 1.37 10.72 -7.57
N SER A 186 1.99 11.14 -8.68
CA SER A 186 1.27 11.65 -9.84
C SER A 186 0.37 10.59 -10.50
N VAL A 187 0.82 9.32 -10.55
CA VAL A 187 0.00 8.19 -11.02
C VAL A 187 -1.23 7.99 -10.14
N ILE A 188 -1.05 8.04 -8.81
CA ILE A 188 -2.15 7.90 -7.84
C ILE A 188 -3.12 9.08 -7.94
N GLN A 189 -2.61 10.32 -8.02
CA GLN A 189 -3.42 11.53 -8.15
C GLN A 189 -4.25 11.54 -9.43
N SER A 190 -3.72 10.96 -10.51
CA SER A 190 -4.40 10.87 -11.80
C SER A 190 -5.44 9.74 -11.86
N GLY A 191 -5.55 8.93 -10.79
CA GLY A 191 -6.52 7.83 -10.71
C GLY A 191 -6.32 6.74 -11.76
N HIS A 192 -5.08 6.53 -12.20
CA HIS A 192 -4.78 5.50 -13.19
C HIS A 192 -4.96 4.07 -12.62
N PRO A 193 -5.24 3.06 -13.45
CA PRO A 193 -5.35 1.67 -13.01
C PRO A 193 -4.09 1.16 -12.29
N GLU A 194 -2.91 1.72 -12.56
CA GLU A 194 -1.65 1.35 -11.92
C GLU A 194 -1.50 1.88 -10.49
N SER A 195 -2.44 2.70 -9.98
CA SER A 195 -2.38 3.29 -8.64
C SER A 195 -2.15 2.25 -7.54
N TYR A 196 -2.73 1.05 -7.66
CA TYR A 196 -2.51 -0.03 -6.69
C TYR A 196 -1.06 -0.53 -6.70
N LEU A 197 -0.38 -0.59 -7.85
CA LEU A 197 1.04 -0.95 -7.93
C LEU A 197 1.93 0.13 -7.30
N CYS A 198 1.57 1.40 -7.48
CA CYS A 198 2.24 2.50 -6.79
C CYS A 198 2.09 2.38 -5.28
N CYS A 199 0.89 2.05 -4.77
CA CYS A 199 0.66 1.80 -3.35
C CYS A 199 1.47 0.58 -2.84
N ILE A 200 1.58 -0.50 -3.62
CA ILE A 200 2.45 -1.64 -3.26
C ILE A 200 3.90 -1.18 -3.15
N CYS A 201 4.42 -0.42 -4.10
CA CYS A 201 5.79 0.10 -4.06
C CYS A 201 6.01 0.94 -2.79
N LEU A 202 5.12 1.90 -2.50
CA LEU A 202 5.20 2.73 -1.29
C LEU A 202 5.12 1.90 0.00
N MET A 203 4.22 0.92 0.06
CA MET A 203 4.14 -0.02 1.18
C MET A 203 5.45 -0.80 1.33
N ASN A 204 6.02 -1.32 0.24
CA ASN A 204 7.28 -2.05 0.27
C ASN A 204 8.43 -1.18 0.77
N LEU A 205 8.53 0.07 0.31
CA LEU A 205 9.56 1.02 0.73
C LEU A 205 9.44 1.35 2.23
N THR A 206 8.22 1.45 2.76
CA THR A 206 7.96 1.75 4.18
C THR A 206 8.14 0.55 5.14
N PHE A 207 8.57 -0.62 4.64
CA PHE A 207 9.16 -1.63 5.53
C PHE A 207 10.50 -1.17 6.10
N LEU A 208 11.22 -0.29 5.41
CA LEU A 208 12.37 0.40 5.97
C LEU A 208 11.88 1.50 6.92
N GLU A 209 12.22 1.42 8.20
CA GLU A 209 11.72 2.35 9.22
C GLU A 209 12.10 3.81 8.91
N ASP A 210 13.32 4.03 8.44
CA ASP A 210 13.82 5.36 8.04
C ASP A 210 13.07 5.95 6.83
N ALA A 211 12.41 5.11 6.03
CA ALA A 211 11.61 5.55 4.88
C ALA A 211 10.22 6.06 5.27
N VAL A 212 9.72 5.70 6.46
CA VAL A 212 8.35 6.04 6.87
C VAL A 212 8.13 7.56 6.94
N GLN A 213 9.07 8.30 7.53
CA GLN A 213 8.95 9.77 7.64
C GLN A 213 9.02 10.44 6.26
N PRO A 214 10.05 10.22 5.41
CA PRO A 214 10.11 10.78 4.07
C PRO A 214 8.86 10.50 3.22
N VAL A 215 8.31 9.28 3.29
CA VAL A 215 7.11 8.90 2.53
C VAL A 215 5.87 9.60 3.10
N LEU A 216 5.57 9.43 4.39
CA LEU A 216 4.33 9.95 4.99
C LEU A 216 4.24 11.48 4.94
N TYR A 217 5.37 12.17 5.10
CA TYR A 217 5.45 13.63 5.07
C TYR A 217 5.75 14.17 3.68
N PHE A 218 5.79 13.31 2.65
CA PHE A 218 6.07 13.75 1.30
C PHE A 218 4.98 14.71 0.83
N SER A 219 5.44 15.90 0.45
CA SER A 219 4.60 17.01 -0.01
C SER A 219 5.34 17.61 -1.20
N PRO A 220 4.85 17.41 -2.44
CA PRO A 220 5.51 17.97 -3.60
C PRO A 220 5.50 19.49 -3.48
N SER A 221 6.66 20.11 -3.68
CA SER A 221 6.80 21.57 -3.73
C SER A 221 6.08 22.07 -4.99
N SER A 222 4.80 22.40 -4.88
CA SER A 222 4.10 23.06 -5.98
C SER A 222 4.80 24.38 -6.27
N TYR A 223 5.13 24.62 -7.54
CA TYR A 223 5.66 25.88 -8.04
C TYR A 223 4.80 27.04 -7.48
N ASN A 224 5.38 27.88 -6.62
CA ASN A 224 4.88 29.18 -6.15
C ASN A 224 4.17 29.28 -4.79
N LEU A 225 3.91 28.22 -4.05
CA LEU A 225 3.53 28.35 -2.63
C LEU A 225 4.73 28.05 -1.76
N ARG A 226 5.12 29.02 -0.91
CA ARG A 226 6.03 28.77 0.21
C ARG A 226 5.40 27.67 1.06
N ALA A 227 5.75 26.41 0.78
CA ALA A 227 5.25 25.24 1.46
C ALA A 227 5.89 25.19 2.85
N SER A 228 5.47 26.10 3.74
CA SER A 228 5.79 26.06 5.17
C SER A 228 4.76 25.24 5.96
N GLY A 229 3.81 24.61 5.29
CA GLY A 229 2.79 23.75 5.88
C GLY A 229 3.24 22.29 5.95
N GLY A 230 2.74 21.57 6.95
CA GLY A 230 2.92 20.12 7.06
C GLY A 230 2.13 19.36 5.97
N PRO A 231 2.20 18.02 5.94
CA PRO A 231 1.50 17.22 4.93
C PRO A 231 -0.02 17.40 4.94
N LEU A 232 -0.62 17.83 6.05
CA LEU A 232 -2.07 18.09 6.11
C LEU A 232 -2.50 19.40 5.44
N ASP A 233 -1.57 20.34 5.29
CA ASP A 233 -1.82 21.69 4.75
C ASP A 233 -1.71 21.73 3.22
N ASN A 234 -1.07 20.71 2.61
CA ASN A 234 -1.00 20.56 1.16
C ASN A 234 -2.00 19.48 0.69
N PRO A 235 -3.05 19.82 -0.06
CA PRO A 235 -4.00 18.83 -0.59
C PRO A 235 -3.34 17.84 -1.57
N PHE A 236 -2.18 18.19 -2.12
CA PHE A 236 -1.39 17.35 -3.01
C PHE A 236 -0.31 16.55 -2.28
N SER A 237 -0.25 16.56 -0.95
CA SER A 237 0.66 15.68 -0.22
C SER A 237 0.30 14.21 -0.45
N LEU A 238 1.25 13.31 -0.21
CA LEU A 238 0.98 11.87 -0.32
C LEU A 238 -0.15 11.46 0.63
N LEU A 239 -0.14 11.93 1.88
CA LEU A 239 -1.16 11.59 2.86
C LEU A 239 -2.55 12.03 2.42
N ARG A 240 -2.72 13.26 1.93
CA ARG A 240 -4.01 13.77 1.43
C ARG A 240 -4.48 13.08 0.15
N THR A 241 -3.54 12.71 -0.70
CA THR A 241 -3.83 11.95 -1.92
C THR A 241 -4.33 10.55 -1.56
N ILE A 242 -3.65 9.85 -0.64
CA ILE A 242 -4.07 8.52 -0.16
C ILE A 242 -5.43 8.59 0.51
N GLU A 243 -5.67 9.57 1.39
CA GLU A 243 -6.99 9.81 2.01
C GLU A 243 -8.09 9.99 0.96
N THR A 244 -7.85 10.81 -0.06
CA THR A 244 -8.81 11.06 -1.15
C THR A 244 -9.07 9.81 -1.97
N MET A 245 -8.03 9.04 -2.30
CA MET A 245 -8.14 7.78 -3.02
C MET A 245 -8.96 6.75 -2.22
N LEU A 246 -8.66 6.58 -0.92
CA LEU A 246 -9.38 5.67 -0.04
C LEU A 246 -10.87 6.02 0.02
N ARG A 247 -11.21 7.31 0.11
CA ARG A 247 -12.61 7.78 0.09
C ARG A 247 -13.28 7.49 -1.25
N MET A 248 -12.63 7.84 -2.36
CA MET A 248 -13.18 7.70 -3.70
C MET A 248 -13.42 6.23 -4.08
N TYR A 249 -12.52 5.34 -3.66
CA TYR A 249 -12.57 3.92 -4.02
C TYR A 249 -13.28 3.05 -2.97
N SER A 250 -13.74 3.62 -1.86
CA SER A 250 -14.53 2.92 -0.83
C SER A 250 -15.78 2.20 -1.36
N PRO A 251 -16.51 2.67 -2.40
CA PRO A 251 -17.63 1.91 -2.94
C PRO A 251 -17.23 0.55 -3.54
N PHE A 252 -16.00 0.40 -4.04
CA PHE A 252 -15.54 -0.82 -4.71
C PHE A 252 -15.27 -1.96 -3.73
N ILE A 253 -14.94 -1.66 -2.47
CA ILE A 253 -14.67 -2.68 -1.44
C ILE A 253 -15.94 -3.35 -0.90
N LEU A 254 -17.12 -2.79 -1.20
CA LEU A 254 -18.41 -3.40 -0.85
C LEU A 254 -18.78 -4.52 -1.83
N SER A 255 -18.10 -4.59 -2.98
CA SER A 255 -18.27 -5.65 -3.95
C SER A 255 -17.44 -6.88 -3.57
N LYS A 256 -17.95 -8.08 -3.88
CA LYS A 256 -17.15 -9.32 -3.83
C LYS A 256 -16.22 -9.47 -5.04
N VAL A 257 -16.36 -8.60 -6.04
CA VAL A 257 -15.55 -8.62 -7.26
C VAL A 257 -14.27 -7.85 -7.01
N VAL A 258 -13.13 -8.48 -7.29
CA VAL A 258 -11.82 -7.84 -7.22
C VAL A 258 -11.73 -6.78 -8.31
N SER A 259 -11.44 -5.54 -7.92
CA SER A 259 -11.19 -4.42 -8.83
C SER A 259 -9.83 -3.78 -8.53
N VAL A 260 -9.27 -3.06 -9.50
CA VAL A 260 -7.99 -2.35 -9.31
C VAL A 260 -8.10 -1.24 -8.26
N GLU A 261 -9.27 -0.62 -8.13
CA GLU A 261 -9.60 0.36 -7.11
C GLU A 261 -9.64 -0.27 -5.71
N GLY A 262 -10.30 -1.43 -5.58
CA GLY A 262 -10.32 -2.20 -4.33
C GLY A 262 -8.91 -2.64 -3.90
N GLU A 263 -8.09 -3.07 -4.86
CA GLU A 263 -6.68 -3.37 -4.61
C GLU A 263 -5.89 -2.13 -4.20
N ALA A 264 -6.14 -0.96 -4.81
CA ALA A 264 -5.50 0.29 -4.40
C ALA A 264 -5.86 0.64 -2.94
N VAL A 265 -7.12 0.47 -2.53
CA VAL A 265 -7.54 0.67 -1.14
C VAL A 265 -6.83 -0.30 -0.19
N ARG A 266 -6.72 -1.58 -0.56
CA ARG A 266 -6.02 -2.60 0.23
C ARG A 266 -4.55 -2.22 0.45
N TRP A 267 -3.82 -1.93 -0.63
CA TRP A 267 -2.39 -1.65 -0.55
C TRP A 267 -2.07 -0.29 0.07
N ALA A 268 -2.91 0.73 -0.14
CA ALA A 268 -2.81 1.99 0.59
C ALA A 268 -3.05 1.81 2.09
N THR A 269 -4.00 0.96 2.49
CA THR A 269 -4.21 0.60 3.89
C THR A 269 -2.96 -0.09 4.47
N GLY A 270 -2.30 -0.93 3.69
CA GLY A 270 -1.00 -1.53 4.03
C GLY A 270 0.13 -0.51 4.24
N LEU A 271 0.20 0.52 3.39
CA LEU A 271 1.11 1.66 3.58
C LEU A 271 0.81 2.39 4.91
N ILE A 272 -0.46 2.70 5.19
CA ILE A 272 -0.87 3.35 6.45
C ILE A 272 -0.50 2.49 7.66
N ARG A 273 -0.70 1.16 7.58
CA ARG A 273 -0.30 0.20 8.61
C ARG A 273 1.19 0.30 8.96
N ASN A 274 2.05 0.48 7.96
CA ASN A 274 3.48 0.68 8.20
C ASN A 274 3.76 2.05 8.84
N ALA A 275 3.03 3.07 8.43
CA ALA A 275 3.25 4.44 8.86
C ALA A 275 2.83 4.73 10.31
N VAL A 276 1.78 4.06 10.80
CA VAL A 276 1.11 4.37 12.07
C VAL A 276 1.79 3.79 13.32
N LYS A 277 2.96 3.17 13.18
CA LYS A 277 3.69 2.51 14.29
C LYS A 277 4.21 3.48 15.37
N LYS A 278 4.33 4.77 15.05
CA LYS A 278 4.88 5.81 15.96
C LYS A 278 3.78 6.81 16.34
N GLU A 279 3.79 7.26 17.59
CA GLU A 279 2.79 8.18 18.15
C GLU A 279 2.59 9.43 17.29
N LYS A 280 3.68 10.11 16.91
CA LYS A 280 3.63 11.31 16.06
C LYS A 280 2.90 11.05 14.73
N ASN A 281 3.10 9.88 14.13
CA ASN A 281 2.44 9.52 12.88
C ASN A 281 0.98 9.15 13.09
N ALA A 282 0.68 8.43 14.17
CA ALA A 282 -0.69 8.12 14.55
C ALA A 282 -1.49 9.41 14.82
N SER A 283 -0.96 10.36 15.58
CA SER A 283 -1.58 11.67 15.81
C SER A 283 -1.74 12.49 14.52
N LEU A 284 -0.84 12.34 13.53
CA LEU A 284 -0.99 12.96 12.21
C LEU A 284 -2.15 12.32 11.42
N ILE A 285 -2.18 10.99 11.35
CA ILE A 285 -3.22 10.21 10.64
C ILE A 285 -4.59 10.39 11.31
N ALA A 286 -4.65 10.53 12.63
CA ALA A 286 -5.87 10.78 13.38
C ALA A 286 -6.57 12.11 12.99
N LYS A 287 -5.85 13.04 12.35
CA LYS A 287 -6.40 14.31 11.83
C LYS A 287 -6.93 14.20 10.39
N THR A 288 -7.01 12.98 9.84
CA THR A 288 -7.54 12.68 8.51
C THR A 288 -8.83 11.86 8.63
N GLU A 289 -9.47 11.55 7.51
CA GLU A 289 -10.62 10.65 7.40
C GLU A 289 -10.22 9.16 7.41
N ILE A 290 -8.93 8.84 7.33
CA ILE A 290 -8.41 7.47 7.29
C ILE A 290 -8.94 6.60 8.46
N PRO A 291 -9.02 7.08 9.72
CA PRO A 291 -9.56 6.28 10.82
C PRO A 291 -11.01 5.84 10.57
N ALA A 292 -11.86 6.74 10.06
CA ALA A 292 -13.24 6.42 9.72
C ALA A 292 -13.32 5.39 8.57
N LEU A 293 -12.44 5.52 7.58
CA LEU A 293 -12.38 4.62 6.42
C LEU A 293 -11.95 3.20 6.83
N VAL A 294 -10.90 3.04 7.64
CA VAL A 294 -10.46 1.71 8.10
C VAL A 294 -11.47 1.04 9.03
N VAL A 295 -12.17 1.81 9.87
CA VAL A 295 -13.30 1.31 10.68
C VAL A 295 -14.46 0.89 9.78
N GLY A 296 -14.75 1.69 8.74
CA GLY A 296 -15.75 1.37 7.72
C GLY A 296 -15.47 0.06 6.99
N ASN A 297 -14.20 -0.25 6.69
CA ASN A 297 -13.80 -1.50 6.04
C ASN A 297 -14.18 -2.73 6.88
N ILE A 298 -13.98 -2.67 8.20
CA ILE A 298 -14.36 -3.76 9.12
C ILE A 298 -15.88 -3.87 9.23
N ARG A 299 -16.54 -2.72 9.44
CA ARG A 299 -18.00 -2.65 9.61
C ARG A 299 -18.74 -3.23 8.40
N ASN A 300 -18.30 -2.82 7.21
CA ASN A 300 -18.98 -3.10 5.95
C ASN A 300 -18.34 -4.25 5.14
N SER A 301 -17.41 -5.01 5.71
CA SER A 301 -16.76 -6.11 4.98
C SER A 301 -17.81 -7.09 4.42
N PRO A 302 -17.77 -7.39 3.10
CA PRO A 302 -18.66 -8.36 2.47
C PRO A 302 -18.23 -9.81 2.75
N HIS A 303 -17.05 -9.99 3.37
CA HIS A 303 -16.46 -11.28 3.66
C HIS A 303 -16.72 -11.69 5.11
N PRO A 304 -17.09 -12.95 5.38
CA PRO A 304 -17.12 -13.45 6.76
C PRO A 304 -15.69 -13.47 7.33
N VAL A 305 -15.56 -13.28 8.65
CA VAL A 305 -14.26 -13.21 9.35
C VAL A 305 -13.38 -14.43 9.10
N GLY A 306 -13.97 -15.62 8.96
CA GLY A 306 -13.24 -16.85 8.64
C GLY A 306 -12.61 -16.89 7.24
N ALA A 307 -13.00 -15.98 6.34
CA ALA A 307 -12.41 -15.82 5.01
C ALA A 307 -11.34 -14.71 4.96
N TRP A 308 -11.15 -13.95 6.04
CA TRP A 308 -10.11 -12.93 6.09
C TRP A 308 -8.74 -13.62 6.11
N THR A 309 -7.89 -13.25 5.17
CA THR A 309 -6.53 -13.75 5.08
C THR A 309 -5.54 -12.71 5.58
N ARG A 310 -4.30 -13.14 5.83
CA ARG A 310 -3.19 -12.21 5.98
C ARG A 310 -3.14 -11.24 4.80
N ASP A 311 -2.89 -9.97 5.08
CA ASP A 311 -2.80 -8.88 4.10
C ASP A 311 -4.10 -8.63 3.31
N SER A 312 -5.23 -9.22 3.73
CA SER A 312 -6.57 -8.79 3.30
C SER A 312 -6.84 -7.36 3.77
N LEU A 313 -7.82 -6.69 3.15
CA LEU A 313 -8.18 -5.33 3.54
C LEU A 313 -8.59 -5.27 5.02
N GLU A 314 -9.31 -6.28 5.49
CA GLU A 314 -9.80 -6.40 6.87
C GLU A 314 -8.65 -6.65 7.85
N ASP A 315 -7.72 -7.55 7.51
CA ASP A 315 -6.51 -7.81 8.30
C ASP A 315 -5.66 -6.53 8.46
N LEU A 316 -5.43 -5.81 7.35
CA LEU A 316 -4.68 -4.55 7.34
C LEU A 316 -5.41 -3.45 8.12
N SER A 317 -6.74 -3.35 7.98
CA SER A 317 -7.55 -2.35 8.70
C SER A 317 -7.51 -2.60 10.22
N LEU A 318 -7.63 -3.86 10.66
CA LEU A 318 -7.46 -4.22 12.07
C LEU A 318 -6.06 -3.86 12.59
N LEU A 319 -5.01 -4.07 11.80
CA LEU A 319 -3.64 -3.71 12.19
C LEU A 319 -3.45 -2.19 12.33
N VAL A 320 -4.06 -1.39 11.45
CA VAL A 320 -4.08 0.08 11.59
C VAL A 320 -4.78 0.47 12.88
N MET A 321 -6.01 -0.03 13.09
CA MET A 321 -6.81 0.27 14.28
C MET A 321 -6.08 -0.14 15.57
N CYS A 322 -5.49 -1.33 15.61
CA CYS A 322 -4.72 -1.82 16.75
C CYS A 322 -3.47 -0.97 17.04
N SER A 323 -2.82 -0.42 16.01
CA SER A 323 -1.66 0.46 16.20
C SER A 323 -2.09 1.83 16.69
N MET A 324 -3.17 2.39 16.12
CA MET A 324 -3.76 3.67 16.52
C MET A 324 -4.31 3.62 17.95
N SER A 325 -4.92 2.50 18.36
CA SER A 325 -5.46 2.33 19.69
C SER A 325 -4.38 2.34 20.77
N ARG A 326 -3.08 2.37 20.46
CA ARG A 326 -2.01 2.50 21.47
C ARG A 326 -1.80 3.94 21.94
N PHE A 327 -2.28 4.94 21.19
CA PHE A 327 -1.96 6.36 21.41
C PHE A 327 -3.22 7.16 21.77
N SER A 328 -3.13 8.01 22.80
CA SER A 328 -4.28 8.71 23.40
C SER A 328 -5.09 9.55 22.41
N ASP A 329 -4.44 10.36 21.57
CA ASP A 329 -5.11 11.19 20.56
C ASP A 329 -5.85 10.33 19.52
N SER A 330 -5.19 9.26 19.08
CA SER A 330 -5.73 8.35 18.08
C SER A 330 -6.87 7.49 18.63
N LYS A 331 -6.80 7.07 19.91
CA LYS A 331 -7.88 6.38 20.62
C LYS A 331 -9.17 7.17 20.61
N LYS A 332 -9.12 8.47 20.95
CA LYS A 332 -10.30 9.34 20.97
C LYS A 332 -10.99 9.40 19.61
N VAL A 333 -10.19 9.51 18.54
CA VAL A 333 -10.71 9.52 17.18
C VAL A 333 -11.33 8.18 16.82
N LEU A 334 -10.68 7.05 17.14
CA LEU A 334 -11.24 5.71 16.93
C LEU A 334 -12.58 5.50 17.65
N ASN A 335 -12.68 5.93 18.92
CA ASN A 335 -13.96 5.91 19.66
C ASN A 335 -15.01 6.75 18.93
N ALA A 336 -14.67 7.98 18.54
CA ALA A 336 -15.61 8.88 17.87
C ALA A 336 -16.15 8.36 16.53
N VAL A 337 -15.38 7.55 15.80
CA VAL A 337 -15.82 6.96 14.51
C VAL A 337 -16.49 5.59 14.65
N GLY A 338 -16.70 5.12 15.90
CA GLY A 338 -17.39 3.88 16.22
C GLY A 338 -16.55 2.62 15.96
N ALA A 339 -15.29 2.64 16.38
CA ALA A 339 -14.38 1.49 16.25
C ALA A 339 -14.84 0.29 17.10
N CYS A 340 -15.37 0.51 18.29
CA CYS A 340 -15.87 -0.54 19.19
C CYS A 340 -16.98 -1.35 18.53
N GLU A 341 -18.00 -0.67 18.01
CA GLU A 341 -19.15 -1.28 17.34
C GLU A 341 -18.73 -2.04 16.08
N ALA A 342 -17.71 -1.54 15.36
CA ALA A 342 -17.21 -2.21 14.17
C ALA A 342 -16.55 -3.56 14.49
N VAL A 343 -15.83 -3.66 15.62
CA VAL A 343 -15.08 -4.88 15.98
C VAL A 343 -15.92 -5.92 16.74
N GLU A 344 -17.10 -5.55 17.26
CA GLU A 344 -17.99 -6.48 18.00
C GLU A 344 -18.29 -7.76 17.23
N ARG A 345 -18.52 -7.67 15.91
CA ARG A 345 -18.79 -8.83 15.05
C ARG A 345 -17.60 -9.78 14.87
N VAL A 346 -16.41 -9.37 15.27
CA VAL A 346 -15.16 -10.14 15.16
C VAL A 346 -14.84 -10.85 16.49
N ILE A 347 -15.28 -10.26 17.61
CA ILE A 347 -14.96 -10.74 18.95
C ILE A 347 -15.64 -12.08 19.23
N GLY A 348 -14.91 -13.01 19.85
CA GLY A 348 -15.38 -14.34 20.22
C GLY A 348 -15.38 -15.36 19.07
N LEU A 349 -14.91 -14.98 17.88
CA LEU A 349 -14.76 -15.89 16.74
C LEU A 349 -13.44 -16.68 16.74
N GLY A 350 -12.53 -16.39 17.68
CA GLY A 350 -11.22 -17.02 17.81
C GLY A 350 -10.19 -16.55 16.78
N GLY A 351 -8.94 -16.99 16.98
CA GLY A 351 -7.82 -16.68 16.08
C GLY A 351 -7.26 -15.26 16.23
N ILE A 352 -6.41 -14.87 15.28
CA ILE A 352 -5.63 -13.62 15.36
C ILE A 352 -6.50 -12.37 15.18
N HIS A 353 -7.57 -12.43 14.39
CA HIS A 353 -8.47 -11.30 14.17
C HIS A 353 -9.30 -10.98 15.41
N ASP A 354 -9.85 -12.01 16.09
CA ASP A 354 -10.53 -11.88 17.38
C ASP A 354 -9.62 -11.28 18.45
N PHE A 355 -8.38 -11.79 18.56
CA PHE A 355 -7.39 -11.23 19.48
C PHE A 355 -7.17 -9.74 19.25
N ARG A 356 -6.97 -9.30 18.00
CA ARG A 356 -6.78 -7.87 17.67
C ARG A 356 -8.02 -7.05 17.94
N ALA A 357 -9.21 -7.56 17.61
CA ALA A 357 -10.48 -6.91 17.90
C ALA A 357 -10.68 -6.69 19.40
N THR A 358 -10.38 -7.70 20.22
CA THR A 358 -10.40 -7.62 21.68
C THR A 358 -9.42 -6.56 22.21
N VAL A 359 -8.17 -6.55 21.71
CA VAL A 359 -7.16 -5.54 22.09
C VAL A 359 -7.64 -4.13 21.77
N ILE A 360 -8.25 -3.92 20.59
CA ILE A 360 -8.83 -2.62 20.21
C ILE A 360 -9.92 -2.24 21.20
N GLN A 361 -10.90 -3.12 21.45
CA GLN A 361 -12.03 -2.84 22.34
C GLN A 361 -11.58 -2.49 23.77
N SER A 362 -10.71 -3.32 24.37
CA SER A 362 -10.22 -3.07 25.74
C SER A 362 -9.44 -1.75 25.83
N SER A 363 -8.57 -1.46 24.86
CA SER A 363 -7.77 -0.24 24.88
C SER A 363 -8.60 1.04 24.74
N LEU A 364 -9.73 0.94 24.06
CA LEU A 364 -10.68 2.02 23.85
C LEU A 364 -11.61 2.25 25.05
N GLN A 365 -12.04 1.19 25.74
CA GLN A 365 -12.85 1.28 26.97
C GLN A 365 -12.08 1.88 28.16
N GLU A 366 -10.78 1.57 28.30
CA GLU A 366 -9.91 2.17 29.32
C GLU A 366 -9.83 3.71 29.22
N ALA A 367 -10.03 4.26 28.02
CA ALA A 367 -9.98 5.71 27.81
C ALA A 367 -11.22 6.42 28.38
N ASP A 368 -12.39 5.76 28.33
CA ASP A 368 -13.65 6.31 28.82
C ASP A 368 -13.67 6.32 30.36
N ASP A 369 -13.19 5.24 30.99
CA ASP A 369 -13.09 5.12 32.45
C ASP A 369 -12.16 6.17 33.06
N ASN A 370 -11.02 6.45 32.40
CA ASN A 370 -10.11 7.49 32.86
C ASN A 370 -10.67 8.91 32.67
N SER A 371 -11.52 9.12 31.66
CA SER A 371 -12.17 10.42 31.43
C SER A 371 -13.23 10.71 32.50
N LEU A 372 -13.93 9.69 32.98
CA LEU A 372 -14.92 9.81 34.06
C LEU A 372 -14.29 10.07 35.44
N ARG A 373 -13.07 9.56 35.69
CA ARG A 373 -12.35 9.75 36.96
C ARG A 373 -11.73 11.14 37.13
N LEU A 374 -11.57 11.90 36.06
CA LEU A 374 -10.99 13.26 36.09
C LEU A 374 -12.04 14.36 36.18
N LEU A 375 -13.33 14.03 36.26
CA LEU A 375 -14.33 15.00 36.64
C LEU A 375 -14.07 15.39 38.10
N PRO A 376 -13.87 16.69 38.42
CA PRO A 376 -13.66 17.10 39.80
C PRO A 376 -14.90 16.66 40.57
N THR A 377 -14.70 15.76 41.53
CA THR A 377 -15.67 15.55 42.60
C THR A 377 -15.79 16.91 43.26
N GLY A 378 -16.83 17.66 42.88
CA GLY A 378 -17.03 19.00 43.37
C GLY A 378 -16.91 18.93 44.88
N ASP A 379 -15.92 19.64 45.43
CA ASP A 379 -15.89 19.94 46.84
C ASP A 379 -17.23 20.61 47.12
N ALA A 380 -18.15 19.83 47.68
CA ALA A 380 -19.32 20.33 48.35
C ALA A 380 -18.77 21.15 49.50
N HIS A 381 -18.49 22.42 49.20
CA HIS A 381 -18.19 23.42 50.19
C HIS A 381 -19.48 23.57 51.00
N ASP A 382 -19.52 22.80 52.08
CA ASP A 382 -20.51 22.86 53.14
C ASP A 382 -20.63 24.31 53.60
N SER A 383 -21.68 24.95 53.13
CA SER A 383 -22.18 26.21 53.67
C SER A 383 -22.82 25.90 55.03
N TYR A 384 -22.01 25.82 56.08
CA TYR A 384 -22.50 25.96 57.45
C TYR A 384 -22.44 27.44 57.87
N HIS A 385 -23.63 28.04 57.83
CA HIS A 385 -24.27 28.86 58.85
C HIS A 385 -23.52 30.01 59.59
N VAL A 386 -24.18 31.18 59.48
CA VAL A 386 -24.49 32.21 60.52
C VAL A 386 -23.39 33.19 60.91
#